data_AF-A0AAP4F6A8-F1
#
_entry.id   AF-A0AAP4F6A8-F1
#
_cell.length_a   1.000
_cell.length_b   1.000
_cell.length_c   1.000
_cell.angle_alpha   90.00
_cell.angle_beta   90.00
_cell.angle_gamma   90.00
#
_symmetry.space_group_name_H-M   'P 1'
#
loop_
_entity.id
_entity.type
_entity.pdbx_description
1 polymer ?
#
loop_
_entity_poly.entity_id
_entity_poly.type
_entity_poly.pdbx_seq_one_letter_code
_entity_poly.pdbx_strand_id
1 'polypeptide(L)'
;MLQKKKGITASIFAVLAVTFGGLFAGEAEAAGSKWDIHTTIIGPAGEDLPLREGEQNLGTDRGFGIKHIQERHGGYVPAAGEMEIVLHNAPNCKNGLNGGDKTVECTYPVGGRDMTVAVTERIDERSGDHRPVGVITAFYR
;
A
#
# COMPACT_ATOMS: atom_id res chain seq x y z
N MET A 1 -66.34 58.57 -19.55
CA MET A 1 -66.00 58.54 -18.11
C MET A 1 -66.23 57.12 -17.58
N LEU A 2 -65.34 56.63 -16.69
CA LEU A 2 -65.35 55.36 -15.91
C LEU A 2 -65.17 54.04 -16.71
N GLN A 3 -63.98 53.41 -16.80
CA GLN A 3 -63.16 52.64 -15.83
C GLN A 3 -63.68 51.24 -15.41
N LYS A 4 -62.78 50.26 -15.64
CA LYS A 4 -62.55 48.95 -14.96
C LYS A 4 -63.55 47.81 -15.15
N LYS A 5 -63.01 46.68 -15.65
CA LYS A 5 -62.85 45.44 -14.85
C LYS A 5 -61.79 44.52 -15.49
N LYS A 6 -60.70 44.31 -14.74
CA LYS A 6 -59.64 43.33 -15.00
C LYS A 6 -60.17 41.95 -14.61
N GLY A 7 -60.19 41.00 -15.53
CA GLY A 7 -60.40 39.58 -15.24
C GLY A 7 -59.04 38.92 -14.98
N ILE A 8 -58.79 38.55 -13.72
CA ILE A 8 -57.62 37.78 -13.30
C ILE A 8 -58.02 36.31 -13.42
N THR A 9 -57.42 35.57 -14.35
CA THR A 9 -57.56 34.12 -14.43
C THR A 9 -56.74 33.48 -13.32
N ALA A 10 -57.45 32.92 -12.34
CA ALA A 10 -56.90 32.04 -11.32
C ALA A 10 -56.58 30.68 -11.93
N SER A 11 -55.31 30.28 -11.91
CA SER A 11 -54.93 28.89 -12.15
C SER A 11 -54.62 28.23 -10.81
N ILE A 12 -55.39 27.18 -10.54
CA ILE A 12 -55.41 26.38 -9.32
C ILE A 12 -54.15 25.51 -9.24
N PHE A 13 -53.69 25.34 -8.00
CA PHE A 13 -52.62 24.50 -7.51
C PHE A 13 -52.60 23.08 -8.10
N ALA A 14 -51.39 22.60 -8.40
CA ALA A 14 -51.04 21.19 -8.26
C ALA A 14 -49.74 21.10 -7.44
N VAL A 15 -49.89 20.79 -6.16
CA VAL A 15 -48.79 20.37 -5.29
C VAL A 15 -48.54 18.90 -5.58
N LEU A 16 -47.31 18.55 -5.96
CA LEU A 16 -46.81 17.19 -5.83
C LEU A 16 -45.54 17.24 -5.00
N ALA A 17 -45.60 16.67 -3.80
CA ALA A 17 -44.48 16.47 -2.90
C ALA A 17 -44.39 14.99 -2.54
N VAL A 18 -43.28 14.32 -2.91
CA VAL A 18 -42.77 13.04 -2.36
C VAL A 18 -41.25 13.02 -2.70
N THR A 19 -40.40 13.56 -1.83
CA THR A 19 -39.53 12.90 -0.82
C THR A 19 -38.41 11.99 -1.33
N PHE A 20 -37.18 12.42 -0.99
CA PHE A 20 -35.97 11.69 -0.53
C PHE A 20 -35.46 10.44 -1.28
N GLY A 21 -34.16 10.50 -1.59
CA GLY A 21 -33.32 9.39 -2.05
C GLY A 21 -32.35 9.94 -3.10
N GLY A 22 -31.25 10.57 -2.72
CA GLY A 22 -30.11 9.81 -2.21
C GLY A 22 -29.35 9.22 -3.39
N LEU A 23 -28.51 10.03 -4.03
CA LEU A 23 -27.39 9.51 -4.81
C LEU A 23 -26.26 10.54 -4.63
N PHE A 24 -25.61 10.47 -3.47
CA PHE A 24 -24.17 10.65 -3.46
C PHE A 24 -23.69 9.67 -4.53
N ALA A 25 -23.28 10.18 -5.69
CA ALA A 25 -22.47 9.39 -6.61
C ALA A 25 -21.26 9.02 -5.77
N GLY A 26 -21.26 7.77 -5.30
CA GLY A 26 -20.21 7.25 -4.46
C GLY A 26 -18.90 7.59 -5.12
N GLU A 27 -17.99 8.16 -4.34
CA GLU A 27 -16.57 8.06 -4.65
C GLU A 27 -16.36 6.62 -5.11
N ALA A 28 -15.91 6.46 -6.35
CA ALA A 28 -15.45 5.16 -6.79
C ALA A 28 -14.43 4.74 -5.74
N GLU A 29 -14.75 3.70 -4.96
CA GLU A 29 -13.74 3.01 -4.19
C GLU A 29 -12.70 2.60 -5.22
N ALA A 30 -11.62 3.38 -5.31
CA ALA A 30 -10.40 2.93 -5.94
C ALA A 30 -10.16 1.58 -5.30
N ALA A 31 -10.17 0.50 -6.09
CA ALA A 31 -9.96 -0.84 -5.61
C ALA A 31 -8.70 -0.82 -4.74
N GLY A 32 -8.92 -0.73 -3.42
CA GLY A 32 -7.90 -0.40 -2.45
C GLY A 32 -6.81 -1.44 -2.56
N SER A 33 -5.57 -0.99 -2.48
CA SER A 33 -4.40 -1.85 -2.57
C SER A 33 -4.63 -3.13 -1.76
N LYS A 34 -4.33 -4.29 -2.35
CA LYS A 34 -4.43 -5.58 -1.65
C LYS A 34 -3.40 -5.73 -0.53
N TRP A 35 -2.56 -4.70 -0.35
CA TRP A 35 -1.44 -4.62 0.55
C TRP A 35 -1.42 -3.25 1.22
N ASP A 36 -1.27 -3.26 2.53
CA ASP A 36 -0.99 -2.13 3.37
C ASP A 36 0.52 -2.04 3.63
N ILE A 37 0.99 -0.83 3.91
CA ILE A 37 2.37 -0.61 4.33
C ILE A 37 2.40 -0.65 5.86
N HIS A 38 3.08 -1.66 6.40
CA HIS A 38 3.28 -1.79 7.84
C HIS A 38 4.35 -0.81 8.34
N THR A 39 5.47 -0.75 7.63
CA THR A 39 6.54 0.22 7.89
C THR A 39 7.33 0.49 6.62
N THR A 40 8.13 1.55 6.61
CA THR A 40 9.04 1.86 5.51
C THR A 40 10.47 1.73 6.02
N ILE A 41 11.29 1.01 5.26
CA ILE A 41 12.72 0.80 5.53
C ILE A 41 13.49 1.62 4.51
N ILE A 42 14.51 2.33 4.97
CA ILE A 42 15.31 3.19 4.09
C ILE A 42 16.58 2.46 3.67
N GLY A 43 16.72 2.26 2.37
CA GLY A 43 17.89 1.65 1.78
C GLY A 43 19.16 2.51 1.85
N PRO A 44 20.32 1.93 1.51
CA PRO A 44 21.64 2.57 1.61
C PRO A 44 21.82 3.82 0.74
N ALA A 45 21.07 3.94 -0.36
CA ALA A 45 21.05 5.11 -1.25
C ALA A 45 19.76 5.95 -1.09
N GLY A 46 18.99 5.72 -0.03
CA GLY A 46 17.69 6.38 0.19
C GLY A 46 16.53 5.68 -0.52
N GLU A 47 16.68 4.42 -0.90
CA GLU A 47 15.62 3.64 -1.53
C GLU A 47 14.41 3.49 -0.61
N ASP A 48 13.22 3.58 -1.21
CA ASP A 48 11.95 3.39 -0.55
C ASP A 48 11.56 1.91 -0.50
N LEU A 49 11.75 1.25 0.64
CA LEU A 49 11.51 -0.19 0.80
C LEU A 49 10.38 -0.44 1.79
N PRO A 50 9.11 -0.34 1.36
CA PRO A 50 8.00 -0.66 2.24
C PRO A 50 8.02 -2.13 2.65
N LEU A 51 7.84 -2.39 3.94
CA LEU A 51 7.46 -3.69 4.45
C LEU A 51 5.94 -3.74 4.48
N ARG A 52 5.38 -4.63 3.68
CA ARG A 52 3.94 -4.69 3.44
C ARG A 52 3.27 -5.83 4.19
N GLU A 53 2.00 -5.63 4.47
CA GLU A 53 1.07 -6.59 5.06
C GLU A 53 -0.18 -6.68 4.17
N GLY A 54 -0.72 -7.87 3.91
CA GLY A 54 -1.86 -8.02 2.99
C GLY A 54 -1.91 -9.36 2.27
N GLU A 55 -2.91 -9.56 1.41
CA GLU A 55 -3.22 -10.88 0.84
C GLU A 55 -2.13 -11.40 -0.11
N GLN A 56 -1.99 -12.73 -0.15
CA GLN A 56 -0.98 -13.47 -0.91
C GLN A 56 -1.08 -13.06 -2.40
N ASN A 57 0.05 -12.71 -3.04
CA ASN A 57 0.52 -13.38 -4.27
C ASN A 57 1.52 -12.53 -5.06
N LEU A 58 2.68 -13.16 -5.32
CA LEU A 58 3.19 -13.33 -6.69
C LEU A 58 2.96 -14.81 -7.05
N GLY A 59 1.98 -15.13 -7.91
CA GLY A 59 1.77 -16.51 -8.41
C GLY A 59 1.32 -17.56 -7.38
N THR A 60 1.60 -18.84 -7.67
CA THR A 60 1.21 -20.03 -6.88
C THR A 60 1.88 -20.16 -5.50
N ASP A 61 2.66 -19.17 -5.08
CA ASP A 61 3.49 -19.25 -3.89
C ASP A 61 3.10 -18.24 -2.80
N ARG A 62 2.94 -18.82 -1.61
CA ARG A 62 2.77 -18.28 -0.27
C ARG A 62 3.43 -16.90 -0.06
N GLY A 63 2.62 -15.84 0.02
CA GLY A 63 2.87 -14.55 0.73
C GLY A 63 4.21 -13.80 0.51
N PHE A 64 4.24 -12.49 0.76
CA PHE A 64 5.50 -11.73 0.92
C PHE A 64 5.37 -10.77 2.11
N GLY A 65 6.45 -10.09 2.49
CA GLY A 65 6.46 -9.12 3.57
C GLY A 65 6.18 -9.77 4.92
N ILE A 66 5.38 -9.11 5.76
CA ILE A 66 5.07 -9.53 7.14
C ILE A 66 4.60 -10.98 7.21
N LYS A 67 3.60 -11.34 6.39
CA LYS A 67 2.98 -12.66 6.43
C LYS A 67 3.97 -13.77 6.06
N HIS A 68 4.83 -13.52 5.07
CA HIS A 68 5.86 -14.48 4.69
C HIS A 68 6.88 -14.70 5.81
N ILE A 69 7.31 -13.62 6.46
CA ILE A 69 8.24 -13.68 7.59
C ILE A 69 7.63 -14.51 8.72
N GLN A 70 6.39 -14.22 9.08
CA GLN A 70 5.69 -14.93 10.16
C GLN A 70 5.49 -16.42 9.86
N GLU A 71 5.04 -16.76 8.66
CA GLU A 71 4.71 -18.15 8.29
C GLU A 71 5.94 -19.02 7.97
N ARG A 72 7.05 -18.42 7.52
CA ARG A 72 8.21 -19.17 6.98
C ARG A 72 9.46 -19.07 7.84
N HIS A 73 9.54 -18.07 8.72
CA HIS A 73 10.75 -17.77 9.48
C HIS A 73 10.52 -17.70 11.00
N GLY A 74 9.57 -18.50 11.51
CA GLY A 74 9.39 -18.72 12.95
C GLY A 74 8.60 -17.65 13.69
N GLY A 75 7.80 -16.84 12.99
CA GLY A 75 6.88 -15.88 13.60
C GLY A 75 7.48 -14.55 14.01
N TYR A 76 8.80 -14.43 14.09
CA TYR A 76 9.48 -13.20 14.46
C TYR A 76 9.71 -12.31 13.24
N VAL A 77 9.12 -11.11 13.26
CA VAL A 77 9.39 -10.06 12.28
C VAL A 77 10.50 -9.16 12.85
N PRO A 78 11.68 -9.08 12.21
CA PRO A 78 12.74 -8.18 12.65
C PRO A 78 12.28 -6.72 12.69
N ALA A 79 12.90 -5.92 13.54
CA ALA A 79 12.62 -4.49 13.58
C ALA A 79 13.21 -3.77 12.35
N ALA A 80 12.62 -2.64 11.95
CA ALA A 80 13.11 -1.85 10.81
C ALA A 80 14.60 -1.51 10.93
N GLY A 81 15.06 -1.07 12.11
CA GLY A 81 16.46 -0.77 12.36
C GLY A 81 17.41 -1.96 12.19
N GLU A 82 16.96 -3.19 12.46
CA GLU A 82 17.77 -4.40 12.21
C GLU A 82 17.91 -4.65 10.70
N MET A 83 16.83 -4.47 9.94
CA MET A 83 16.85 -4.56 8.49
C MET A 83 17.74 -3.47 7.86
N GLU A 84 17.65 -2.24 8.34
CA GLU A 84 18.49 -1.13 7.90
C GLU A 84 19.96 -1.43 8.16
N ILE A 85 20.33 -1.97 9.33
CA ILE A 85 21.70 -2.41 9.60
C ILE A 85 22.17 -3.41 8.53
N VAL A 86 21.33 -4.39 8.17
CA VAL A 86 21.69 -5.36 7.13
C VAL A 86 21.89 -4.69 5.78
N LEU A 87 20.94 -3.87 5.34
CA LEU A 87 20.98 -3.21 4.02
C LEU A 87 22.18 -2.26 3.88
N HIS A 88 22.50 -1.51 4.94
CA HIS A 88 23.57 -0.52 4.93
C HIS A 88 24.97 -1.12 5.12
N ASN A 89 25.09 -2.36 5.59
CA ASN A 89 26.40 -2.97 5.88
C ASN A 89 26.72 -4.22 5.05
N ALA A 90 25.71 -4.90 4.47
CA ALA A 90 25.94 -6.04 3.60
C ALA A 90 26.83 -5.64 2.41
N PRO A 91 27.93 -6.36 2.13
CA PRO A 91 28.91 -5.97 1.11
C PRO A 91 28.32 -5.75 -0.29
N ASN A 92 27.27 -6.48 -0.63
CA ASN A 92 26.59 -6.43 -1.92
C ASN A 92 25.44 -5.40 -1.99
N CYS A 93 25.09 -4.75 -0.87
CA CYS A 93 23.97 -3.81 -0.80
C CYS A 93 24.37 -2.40 -0.34
N LYS A 94 25.42 -2.28 0.49
CA LYS A 94 25.82 -1.02 1.16
C LYS A 94 26.05 0.21 0.28
N ASN A 95 26.18 0.04 -1.05
CA ASN A 95 26.37 1.12 -2.01
C ASN A 95 25.13 1.37 -2.90
N GLY A 96 23.98 0.83 -2.50
CA GLY A 96 22.74 0.84 -3.28
C GLY A 96 22.32 -0.57 -3.71
N LEU A 97 21.02 -0.82 -3.76
CA LEU A 97 20.46 -2.14 -4.11
C LEU A 97 20.69 -2.50 -5.59
N ASN A 98 20.48 -1.53 -6.49
CA ASN A 98 20.66 -1.67 -7.94
C ASN A 98 19.95 -2.93 -8.51
N GLY A 99 18.82 -3.31 -7.93
CA GLY A 99 18.11 -4.54 -8.23
C GLY A 99 17.13 -4.39 -9.39
N GLY A 100 16.59 -3.18 -9.57
CA GLY A 100 15.49 -2.93 -10.51
C GLY A 100 14.33 -3.89 -10.24
N ASP A 101 13.95 -4.67 -11.25
CA ASP A 101 12.86 -5.64 -11.13
C ASP A 101 13.24 -6.95 -10.42
N LYS A 102 14.53 -7.15 -10.09
CA LYS A 102 15.01 -8.37 -9.46
C LYS A 102 14.91 -8.30 -7.94
N THR A 103 14.88 -9.47 -7.31
CA THR A 103 15.09 -9.59 -5.87
C THR A 103 16.58 -9.50 -5.56
N VAL A 104 16.94 -8.64 -4.61
CA VAL A 104 18.28 -8.51 -4.04
C VAL A 104 18.25 -9.05 -2.62
N GLU A 105 19.17 -9.96 -2.32
CA GLU A 105 19.34 -10.50 -0.96
C GLU A 105 20.58 -9.93 -0.30
N CYS A 106 20.40 -9.30 0.85
CA CYS A 106 21.45 -8.72 1.67
C CYS A 106 21.59 -9.56 2.94
N THR A 107 22.82 -9.91 3.33
CA THR A 107 23.06 -10.64 4.59
C THR A 107 24.18 -9.99 5.37
N TYR A 108 23.95 -9.78 6.66
CA TYR A 108 24.91 -9.16 7.58
C TYR A 108 24.64 -9.62 9.02
N PRO A 109 25.68 -9.75 9.87
CA PRO A 109 25.49 -10.09 11.28
C PRO A 109 24.87 -8.94 12.08
N VAL A 110 23.76 -9.24 12.78
CA VAL A 110 23.09 -8.34 13.74
C VAL A 110 23.01 -9.06 15.08
N GLY A 111 23.54 -8.45 16.14
CA GLY A 111 23.52 -9.07 17.48
C GLY A 111 24.22 -10.43 17.57
N GLY A 112 25.21 -10.69 16.70
CA GLY A 112 25.96 -11.96 16.67
C GLY A 112 25.29 -13.09 15.88
N ARG A 113 24.19 -12.82 15.18
CA ARG A 113 23.53 -13.78 14.27
C ARG A 113 23.41 -13.19 12.88
N ASP A 114 23.58 -14.01 11.86
CA ASP A 114 23.38 -13.55 10.48
C ASP A 114 21.90 -13.30 10.21
N MET A 115 21.58 -12.12 9.72
CA MET A 115 20.24 -11.75 9.28
C MET A 115 20.24 -11.54 7.78
N THR A 116 19.26 -12.11 7.09
CA THR A 116 19.01 -11.92 5.65
C THR A 116 17.80 -11.03 5.46
N VAL A 117 17.93 -10.06 4.55
CA VAL A 117 16.82 -9.22 4.06
C VAL A 117 16.77 -9.34 2.54
N ALA A 118 15.63 -9.76 2.01
CA ALA A 118 15.37 -9.83 0.58
C ALA A 118 14.42 -8.71 0.17
N VAL A 119 14.80 -7.93 -0.83
CA VAL A 119 14.08 -6.74 -1.27
C VAL A 119 13.93 -6.70 -2.79
N THR A 120 12.97 -5.95 -3.31
CA THR A 120 12.89 -5.60 -4.72
C THR A 120 12.40 -4.16 -4.89
N GLU A 121 12.96 -3.46 -5.88
CA GLU A 121 12.60 -2.10 -6.24
C GLU A 121 11.45 -2.07 -7.27
N ARG A 122 11.02 -3.24 -7.74
CA ARG A 122 9.90 -3.40 -8.68
C ARG A 122 8.65 -2.73 -8.12
N ILE A 123 7.99 -1.91 -8.93
CA ILE A 123 6.66 -1.40 -8.65
C ILE A 123 5.63 -2.40 -9.21
N ASP A 124 4.60 -2.70 -8.44
CA ASP A 124 3.51 -3.59 -8.84
C ASP A 124 2.20 -2.80 -8.79
N GLU A 125 1.49 -2.69 -9.91
CA GLU A 125 0.28 -1.87 -10.03
C GLU A 125 -0.80 -2.24 -8.99
N ARG A 126 -0.78 -3.49 -8.50
CA ARG A 126 -1.70 -3.97 -7.46
C ARG A 126 -1.46 -3.32 -6.09
N SER A 127 -0.32 -2.66 -5.89
CA SER A 127 -0.02 -1.91 -4.67
C SER A 127 -0.81 -0.61 -4.57
N GLY A 128 -1.37 -0.09 -5.67
CA GLY A 128 -2.20 1.13 -5.71
C GLY A 128 -1.50 2.44 -5.32
N ASP A 129 -0.30 2.37 -4.75
CA ASP A 129 0.45 3.49 -4.16
C ASP A 129 1.66 3.91 -4.99
N HIS A 130 1.96 3.22 -6.09
CA HIS A 130 3.13 3.44 -6.96
C HIS A 130 4.48 3.35 -6.23
N ARG A 131 4.52 2.73 -5.05
CA ARG A 131 5.74 2.45 -4.30
C ARG A 131 6.22 1.04 -4.63
N PRO A 132 7.52 0.74 -4.42
CA PRO A 132 8.04 -0.60 -4.65
C PRO A 132 7.26 -1.67 -3.87
N VAL A 133 7.36 -2.92 -4.32
CA VAL A 133 6.96 -4.06 -3.48
C VAL A 133 7.76 -4.04 -2.18
N GLY A 134 9.04 -3.65 -2.25
CA GLY A 134 9.88 -3.37 -1.09
C GLY A 134 10.45 -4.66 -0.48
N VAL A 135 10.28 -4.82 0.82
CA VAL A 135 10.82 -5.98 1.55
C VAL A 135 9.95 -7.22 1.32
N ILE A 136 10.56 -8.24 0.73
CA ILE A 136 9.94 -9.53 0.43
C ILE A 136 10.00 -10.46 1.63
N THR A 137 11.15 -10.54 2.30
CA THR A 137 11.33 -11.30 3.55
C THR A 137 12.52 -10.74 4.33
N ALA A 138 12.52 -10.95 5.64
CA ALA A 138 13.60 -10.62 6.55
C ALA A 138 13.62 -11.63 7.71
N PHE A 139 14.77 -12.25 7.97
CA PHE A 139 14.88 -13.28 9.00
C PHE A 139 16.31 -13.51 9.48
N TYR A 140 16.41 -13.99 10.72
CA TYR A 140 17.66 -14.49 11.28
C TYR A 140 17.90 -15.95 10.87
N ARG A 141 19.14 -16.27 10.52
CA ARG A 141 19.61 -17.64 10.28
C ARG A 141 19.99 -18.36 11.57
#